data_AF-A0A258GQ18-F1
#
_entry.id   AF-A0A258GQ18-F1
#
_cell.length_a   1.000
_cell.length_b   1.000
_cell.length_c   1.000
_cell.angle_alpha   90.00
_cell.angle_beta   90.00
_cell.angle_gamma   90.00
#
_symmetry.space_group_name_H-M   'P 1'
#
loop_
_entity.id
_entity.type
_entity.pdbx_description
1 polymer ?
#
loop_
_entity_poly.entity_id
_entity_poly.type
_entity_poly.pdbx_seq_one_letter_code
_entity_poly.pdbx_strand_id
1 'polypeptide(L)'
;MQDFQTDQKWPEYAPYCDRFYFAVDCDFPQEHIPEGTGLMCCDAFGGAVLRECSPSSLNAARRKAVTLSFARLAAARLMRVGDVASLANEPRVGEE
;
A
#
# COMPACT_ATOMS: atom_id res chain seq x y z
N MET A 1 -5.51 16.95 3.29
CA MET A 1 -4.31 17.81 3.28
C MET A 1 -3.37 17.55 4.47
N GLN A 2 -3.88 17.35 5.69
CA GLN A 2 -3.04 17.19 6.89
C GLN A 2 -2.13 15.94 6.87
N ASP A 3 -2.58 14.84 6.26
CA ASP A 3 -1.78 13.60 6.14
C ASP A 3 -0.50 13.84 5.30
N PHE A 4 -0.65 14.40 4.10
CA PHE A 4 0.47 14.80 3.23
C PHE A 4 1.44 15.78 3.90
N GLN A 5 0.92 16.79 4.61
CA GLN A 5 1.77 17.79 5.28
C GLN A 5 2.55 17.22 6.47
N THR A 6 2.04 16.17 7.09
CA THR A 6 2.68 15.53 8.25
C THR A 6 3.79 14.59 7.82
N ASP A 7 3.62 13.88 6.70
CA ASP A 7 4.61 12.95 6.17
C ASP A 7 5.72 13.65 5.37
N GLN A 8 6.54 14.47 6.05
CA GLN A 8 7.67 15.16 5.41
C GLN A 8 8.83 14.21 5.02
N LYS A 9 8.77 12.94 5.43
CA LYS A 9 9.80 11.92 5.17
C LYS A 9 9.49 11.08 3.95
N TRP A 10 8.39 11.34 3.25
CA TRP A 10 8.02 10.62 2.04
C TRP A 10 9.16 10.40 1.03
N PRO A 11 10.16 11.32 0.82
CA PRO A 11 11.25 11.06 -0.13
C PRO A 11 12.13 9.87 0.27
N GLU A 12 12.21 9.54 1.56
CA GLU A 12 12.97 8.41 2.08
C GLU A 12 12.39 7.06 1.66
N TYR A 13 11.12 7.04 1.18
CA TYR A 13 10.45 5.83 0.71
C TYR A 13 10.77 5.51 -0.76
N ALA A 14 11.13 6.51 -1.57
CA ALA A 14 11.40 6.35 -3.00
C ALA A 14 12.47 5.26 -3.32
N PRO A 15 13.55 5.08 -2.53
CA PRO A 15 14.53 4.01 -2.75
C PRO A 15 14.04 2.58 -2.50
N TYR A 16 12.77 2.39 -2.15
CA TYR A 16 12.16 1.08 -1.85
C TYR A 16 11.08 0.65 -2.85
N CYS A 17 10.88 1.41 -3.93
CA CYS A 17 9.95 1.09 -5.01
C CYS A 17 10.58 1.37 -6.39
N ASP A 18 10.11 0.67 -7.42
CA ASP A 18 10.48 1.01 -8.81
C ASP A 18 9.72 2.22 -9.34
N ARG A 19 8.55 2.50 -8.78
CA ARG A 19 7.69 3.64 -9.12
C ARG A 19 7.01 4.13 -7.85
N PHE A 20 7.04 5.45 -7.63
CA PHE A 20 6.47 6.07 -6.46
C PHE A 20 5.24 6.89 -6.85
N TYR A 21 4.10 6.61 -6.22
CA TYR A 21 2.84 7.31 -6.46
C TYR A 21 2.26 7.84 -5.16
N PHE A 22 1.69 9.03 -5.22
CA PHE A 22 0.68 9.46 -4.26
C PHE A 22 -0.70 9.05 -4.77
N ALA A 23 -1.49 8.44 -3.89
CA ALA A 23 -2.90 8.20 -4.11
C ALA A 23 -3.69 9.20 -3.26
N VAL A 24 -4.51 10.03 -3.91
CA VAL A 24 -5.30 11.08 -3.26
C VAL A 24 -6.77 10.94 -3.63
N ASP A 25 -7.64 11.56 -2.84
CA ASP A 25 -9.04 11.70 -3.21
C ASP A 25 -9.22 12.69 -4.38
N CYS A 26 -10.33 12.62 -5.09
CA CYS A 26 -10.54 13.42 -6.31
C CYS A 26 -10.71 14.92 -6.05
N ASP A 27 -11.09 15.31 -4.82
CA ASP A 27 -11.15 16.71 -4.41
C ASP A 27 -9.81 17.23 -3.85
N PHE A 28 -8.75 16.41 -3.83
CA PHE A 28 -7.45 16.83 -3.33
C PHE A 28 -6.75 17.78 -4.31
N PRO A 29 -6.21 18.93 -3.84
CA PRO A 29 -5.50 19.88 -4.68
C PRO A 29 -4.16 19.29 -5.18
N GLN A 30 -4.15 18.89 -6.45
CA GLN A 30 -3.08 18.12 -7.09
C GLN A 30 -1.78 18.91 -7.24
N GLU A 31 -1.85 20.24 -7.24
CA GLU A 31 -0.71 21.16 -7.32
C GLU A 31 0.25 21.04 -6.13
N HIS A 32 -0.21 20.48 -5.00
CA HIS A 32 0.67 20.21 -3.86
C HIS A 32 1.55 18.97 -4.05
N ILE A 33 1.22 18.09 -5.01
CA ILE A 33 1.95 16.85 -5.22
C ILE A 33 3.15 17.10 -6.15
N PRO A 34 4.39 16.84 -5.71
CA PRO A 34 5.60 17.11 -6.48
C PRO A 34 5.58 16.46 -7.88
N GLU A 35 5.95 17.20 -8.91
CA GLU A 35 5.89 16.76 -10.31
C GLU A 35 6.72 15.49 -10.61
N GLY A 36 7.81 15.27 -9.87
CA GLY A 36 8.67 14.08 -10.02
C GLY A 36 8.04 12.77 -9.52
N THR A 37 6.85 12.83 -8.93
CA THR A 37 6.13 11.67 -8.41
C THR A 37 4.89 11.35 -9.23
N GLY A 38 4.52 10.08 -9.28
CA GLY A 38 3.27 9.65 -9.87
C GLY A 38 2.08 10.10 -9.03
N LEU A 39 0.93 10.26 -9.69
CA LEU A 39 -0.31 10.68 -9.05
C LEU A 39 -1.46 9.77 -9.48
N MET A 40 -2.24 9.30 -8.52
CA MET A 40 -3.47 8.56 -8.71
C MET A 40 -4.62 9.26 -7.97
N CYS A 41 -5.80 9.40 -8.59
CA CYS A 41 -7.03 9.63 -7.82
C CYS A 41 -7.64 8.26 -7.49
N CYS A 42 -8.01 8.04 -6.23
CA CYS A 42 -8.69 6.84 -5.78
C CYS A 42 -9.91 7.17 -4.89
N ASP A 43 -10.94 6.36 -4.98
CA ASP A 43 -12.11 6.36 -4.10
C ASP A 43 -12.31 4.97 -3.46
N ALA A 44 -13.48 4.71 -2.88
CA ALA A 44 -13.81 3.44 -2.25
C ALA A 44 -14.01 2.28 -3.25
N PHE A 45 -14.21 2.57 -4.53
CA PHE A 45 -14.52 1.59 -5.58
C PHE A 45 -13.31 1.29 -6.47
N GLY A 46 -12.41 2.25 -6.67
CA GLY A 46 -11.23 2.07 -7.49
C GLY A 46 -10.31 3.29 -7.54
N GLY A 47 -9.55 3.40 -8.62
CA GLY A 47 -8.67 4.55 -8.84
C GLY A 47 -8.07 4.57 -10.24
N ALA A 48 -7.59 5.74 -10.64
CA ALA A 48 -7.01 6.01 -11.95
C ALA A 48 -5.67 6.75 -11.82
N VAL A 49 -4.70 6.37 -12.64
CA VAL A 49 -3.42 7.08 -12.75
C VAL A 49 -3.65 8.36 -13.54
N LEU A 50 -3.39 9.52 -12.92
CA LEU A 50 -3.49 10.84 -13.53
C LEU A 50 -2.15 11.32 -14.07
N ARG A 51 -1.06 10.93 -13.39
CA ARG A 51 0.32 11.25 -13.80
C ARG A 51 1.22 10.05 -13.59
N GLU A 52 1.93 9.66 -14.64
CA GLU A 52 2.91 8.59 -14.58
C GLU A 52 4.20 9.03 -13.89
N CYS A 53 4.81 8.12 -13.14
CA CYS A 53 6.11 8.33 -12.52
C CYS A 53 7.24 7.79 -13.42
N SER A 54 8.36 8.52 -13.48
CA SER A 54 9.59 8.00 -14.07
C SER A 54 10.09 6.77 -13.29
N PRO A 55 10.35 5.63 -13.95
CA PRO A 55 10.79 4.43 -13.25
C PRO A 55 12.19 4.62 -12.66
N SER A 56 12.37 4.19 -11.41
CA SER A 56 13.64 4.18 -10.69
C SER A 56 13.95 2.76 -10.22
N SER A 57 14.63 1.97 -11.07
CA SER A 57 14.84 0.55 -10.83
C SER A 57 15.58 0.26 -9.52
N LEU A 58 14.99 -0.62 -8.70
CA LEU A 58 15.63 -1.15 -7.52
C LEU A 58 16.80 -2.08 -7.88
N ASN A 59 17.89 -1.95 -7.14
CA ASN A 59 18.96 -2.94 -7.18
C ASN A 59 18.44 -4.33 -6.74
N ALA A 60 19.10 -5.38 -7.22
CA ALA A 60 18.63 -6.76 -7.02
C ALA A 60 18.51 -7.16 -5.54
N ALA A 61 19.46 -6.72 -4.71
CA ALA A 61 19.47 -7.03 -3.28
C ALA A 61 18.26 -6.41 -2.55
N ARG A 62 17.96 -5.14 -2.83
CA ARG A 62 16.81 -4.43 -2.24
C ARG A 62 15.49 -5.00 -2.74
N ARG A 63 15.37 -5.25 -4.04
CA ARG A 63 14.19 -5.90 -4.62
C ARG A 63 13.87 -7.22 -3.90
N LYS A 64 14.88 -8.09 -3.77
CA LYS A 64 14.74 -9.37 -3.05
C LYS A 64 14.28 -9.16 -1.60
N ALA A 65 14.87 -8.22 -0.88
CA ALA A 65 14.51 -7.94 0.50
C ALA A 65 13.05 -7.46 0.64
N VAL A 66 12.62 -6.50 -0.18
CA VAL A 66 11.24 -5.98 -0.16
C VAL A 66 10.23 -7.06 -0.55
N THR A 67 10.50 -7.84 -1.60
CA THR A 67 9.62 -8.94 -2.03
C THR A 67 9.45 -10.00 -0.94
N LEU A 68 10.53 -10.40 -0.26
CA LEU A 68 10.45 -11.37 0.84
C LEU A 68 9.67 -10.81 2.04
N SER A 69 9.87 -9.54 2.38
CA SER A 69 9.10 -8.87 3.44
C SER A 69 7.61 -8.80 3.10
N PHE A 70 7.27 -8.46 1.86
CA PHE A 70 5.89 -8.48 1.36
C PHE A 70 5.26 -9.87 1.48
N ALA A 71 5.94 -10.92 0.99
CA ALA A 71 5.41 -12.29 1.03
C ALA A 71 5.14 -12.77 2.46
N ARG A 72 6.06 -12.48 3.40
CA ARG A 72 5.88 -12.82 4.82
C ARG A 72 4.69 -12.10 5.44
N LEU A 73 4.55 -10.80 5.18
CA LEU A 73 3.44 -10.00 5.70
C LEU A 73 2.09 -10.48 5.13
N ALA A 74 2.03 -10.78 3.83
CA ALA A 74 0.84 -11.33 3.18
C ALA A 74 0.43 -12.68 3.78
N ALA A 75 1.38 -13.62 3.93
CA ALA A 75 1.12 -14.92 4.53
C ALA A 75 0.65 -14.80 5.99
N ALA A 76 1.29 -13.94 6.79
CA ALA A 76 0.90 -13.71 8.18
C ALA A 76 -0.52 -13.13 8.31
N ARG A 77 -0.93 -12.23 7.41
CA ARG A 77 -2.31 -11.69 7.38
C ARG A 77 -3.31 -12.76 6.93
N LEU A 78 -2.98 -13.55 5.91
CA LEU A 78 -3.84 -14.62 5.43
C LEU A 78 -4.09 -15.68 6.52
N MET A 79 -3.04 -16.10 7.23
CA MET A 79 -3.18 -17.05 8.34
C MET A 79 -4.11 -16.51 9.44
N ARG A 80 -3.98 -15.23 9.83
CA ARG A 80 -4.89 -14.63 10.83
C ARG A 80 -6.35 -14.66 10.39
N VAL A 81 -6.64 -14.42 9.12
CA VAL A 81 -8.02 -14.49 8.59
C VAL A 81 -8.50 -15.94 8.60
N GLY A 82 -7.65 -16.89 8.19
CA GLY A 82 -7.95 -18.32 8.25
C GLY A 82 -8.21 -18.82 9.66
N ASP A 83 -7.41 -18.39 10.63
CA ASP A 83 -7.57 -18.76 12.05
C ASP A 83 -8.87 -18.21 12.63
N VAL A 84 -9.22 -16.94 12.36
CA VAL A 84 -10.50 -16.34 12.78
C VAL A 84 -11.68 -17.04 12.13
N ALA A 85 -11.60 -17.38 10.84
CA ALA A 85 -12.63 -18.13 10.14
C ALA A 85 -12.76 -19.58 10.68
N SER A 86 -11.64 -20.20 11.09
CA SER A 86 -11.64 -21.53 11.70
C SER A 86 -12.32 -21.53 13.07
N LEU A 87 -12.05 -20.54 13.92
CA LEU A 87 -12.71 -20.37 15.22
C LEU A 87 -14.22 -20.04 15.08
N ALA A 88 -14.60 -19.28 14.05
CA ALA A 88 -16.00 -18.97 13.77
C ALA A 88 -16.81 -20.19 13.27
N ASN A 89 -16.13 -21.26 12.84
CA ASN A 89 -16.75 -22.46 12.28
C ASN A 89 -16.66 -23.69 13.21
N GLU A 90 -16.22 -23.50 14.46
CA GLU A 90 -16.31 -24.54 15.48
C GLU A 90 -17.76 -24.66 15.96
N PRO A 91 -18.36 -25.87 15.98
CA PRO A 91 -19.69 -26.05 16.53
C PRO A 91 -19.67 -25.68 18.01
N ARG A 92 -20.59 -24.80 18.44
CA ARG A 92 -20.78 -24.48 19.85
C ARG A 92 -21.14 -25.77 20.59
N VAL A 93 -20.17 -26.29 21.35
CA VAL A 93 -20.39 -27.42 22.25
C VAL A 93 -21.36 -26.97 23.33
N GLY A 94 -22.59 -27.50 23.31
CA GLY A 94 -23.55 -27.38 24.42
C GLY A 94 -24.95 -26.85 24.08
N GLU A 95 -25.58 -27.32 23.00
CA GLU A 95 -27.05 -27.24 22.86
C GLU A 95 -27.61 -28.66 22.73
N GLU A 96 -27.88 -29.28 23.89
CA GLU A 96 -28.83 -30.39 24.09
C GLU A 96 -29.77 -30.04 25.24
#